data_AF-A0A522YGW7-F1
#
_entry.id   AF-A0A522YGW7-F1
#
_cell.length_a   1.000
_cell.length_b   1.000
_cell.length_c   1.000
_cell.angle_alpha   90.00
_cell.angle_beta   90.00
_cell.angle_gamma   90.00
#
_symmetry.space_group_name_H-M   'P 1'
#
loop_
_entity.id
_entity.type
_entity.pdbx_description
1 polymer ?
#
loop_
_entity_poly.entity_id
_entity_poly.type
_entity_poly.pdbx_seq_one_letter_code
_entity_poly.pdbx_strand_id
1 'polypeptide(L)'
;MRTFALAVLAALPLAAFAAAPEAPAQTPQGPDDKYIQYMKDSEDLGPDPELELQHYHRQLNLTDEQKKKVKKIFTDQRGVYVKSHSLRLKFQAETRALHEKILELNRKFNEESGAIEEAHKTAMREMRESLTAEQKASFDAMQEQRDRQERDWRTRREEESKRREMGPNGAGKDGYMGFGDPPPAGGDQGPKK
;
A
#
# COMPACT_ATOMS: atom_id res chain seq x y z
N MET A 1 -18.72 -24.25 -0.37
CA MET A 1 -20.04 -24.26 0.29
C MET A 1 -20.22 -25.58 1.02
N ARG A 2 -20.20 -25.58 2.37
CA ARG A 2 -20.70 -26.69 3.19
C ARG A 2 -21.28 -26.11 4.48
N THR A 3 -22.60 -26.19 4.55
CA THR A 3 -23.43 -26.01 5.74
C THR A 3 -23.21 -27.19 6.69
N PHE A 4 -23.09 -26.92 7.99
CA PHE A 4 -23.53 -27.85 9.03
C PHE A 4 -23.99 -27.03 10.24
N ALA A 5 -25.32 -27.01 10.42
CA ALA A 5 -25.95 -26.67 11.67
C ALA A 5 -25.86 -27.89 12.60
N LEU A 6 -25.55 -27.66 13.87
CA LEU A 6 -25.87 -28.60 14.95
C LEU A 6 -26.14 -27.79 16.20
N ALA A 7 -27.43 -27.69 16.50
CA ALA A 7 -27.96 -27.21 17.76
C ALA A 7 -27.66 -28.25 18.84
N VAL A 8 -27.07 -27.82 19.95
CA VAL A 8 -27.06 -28.57 21.21
C VAL A 8 -27.73 -27.69 22.25
N LEU A 9 -29.00 -28.00 22.53
CA LEU A 9 -29.74 -27.49 23.67
C LEU A 9 -29.22 -28.22 24.92
N ALA A 10 -28.33 -27.57 25.67
CA ALA A 10 -27.99 -28.01 27.02
C ALA A 10 -28.94 -27.31 28.00
N ALA A 11 -29.86 -28.08 28.58
CA ALA A 11 -30.70 -27.65 29.68
C ALA A 11 -29.82 -27.36 30.91
N LEU A 12 -29.78 -26.09 31.33
CA LEU A 12 -29.17 -25.69 32.60
C LEU A 12 -30.20 -25.87 33.73
N PRO A 13 -29.80 -26.38 34.91
CA PRO A 13 -30.68 -26.41 36.06
C PRO A 13 -30.93 -25.00 36.56
N LEU A 14 -32.20 -24.66 36.80
CA LEU A 14 -32.63 -23.48 37.56
C LEU A 14 -32.13 -23.64 39.01
N ALA A 15 -30.91 -23.17 39.27
CA ALA A 15 -30.48 -22.89 40.63
C ALA A 15 -31.20 -21.61 41.09
N ALA A 16 -32.03 -21.73 42.12
CA ALA A 16 -32.63 -20.60 42.81
C ALA A 16 -31.50 -19.69 43.33
N PHE A 17 -31.32 -18.52 42.71
CA PHE A 17 -30.49 -17.46 43.24
C PHE A 17 -31.15 -16.94 44.51
N ALA A 18 -30.62 -17.32 45.67
CA ALA A 18 -30.85 -16.54 46.88
C ALA A 18 -30.38 -15.11 46.60
N ALA A 19 -31.26 -14.14 46.79
CA ALA A 19 -30.99 -12.73 46.58
C ALA A 19 -29.80 -12.31 47.46
N ALA A 20 -28.62 -12.17 46.84
CA ALA A 20 -27.51 -11.45 47.44
C ALA A 20 -27.96 -9.99 47.65
N PRO A 21 -27.60 -9.35 48.76
CA PRO A 21 -27.96 -7.95 48.99
C PRO A 21 -27.47 -7.11 47.81
N GLU A 22 -28.37 -6.35 47.19
CA GLU A 22 -28.04 -5.39 46.15
C GLU A 22 -27.00 -4.41 46.70
N ALA A 23 -25.75 -4.55 46.25
CA ALA A 23 -24.75 -3.52 46.45
C ALA A 23 -25.28 -2.21 45.84
N PRO A 24 -25.16 -1.07 46.53
CA PRO A 24 -25.69 0.20 46.04
C PRO A 24 -25.13 0.49 44.65
N ALA A 25 -26.01 0.75 43.69
CA ALA A 25 -25.65 1.13 42.33
C ALA A 25 -24.79 2.39 42.37
N GLN A 26 -23.48 2.23 42.24
CA GLN A 26 -22.57 3.34 42.12
C GLN A 26 -22.72 3.95 40.73
N THR A 27 -22.92 5.27 40.70
CA THR A 27 -22.96 6.03 39.45
C THR A 27 -21.62 5.86 38.75
N PRO A 28 -21.58 5.46 37.46
CA PRO A 28 -20.32 5.31 36.73
C PRO A 28 -19.55 6.63 36.76
N GLN A 29 -18.37 6.63 37.37
CA GLN A 29 -17.48 7.77 37.29
C GLN A 29 -16.83 7.78 35.90
N GLY A 30 -16.90 8.93 35.22
CA GLY A 30 -16.24 9.12 33.93
C GLY A 30 -14.72 8.86 34.01
N PRO A 31 -14.04 8.64 32.86
CA PRO A 31 -12.59 8.48 32.85
C PRO A 31 -11.92 9.73 33.44
N ASP A 32 -10.89 9.52 34.25
CA ASP A 32 -10.11 10.64 34.79
C ASP A 32 -9.14 11.21 33.73
N ASP A 33 -8.65 12.42 33.97
CA ASP A 33 -7.75 13.12 33.03
C ASP A 33 -6.48 12.33 32.74
N LYS A 34 -6.00 11.53 33.70
CA LYS A 34 -4.82 10.68 33.54
C LYS A 34 -5.09 9.56 32.54
N TYR A 35 -6.26 8.92 32.62
CA TYR A 35 -6.69 7.88 31.69
C TYR A 35 -6.94 8.44 30.29
N ILE A 36 -7.53 9.63 30.17
CA ILE A 36 -7.74 10.28 28.87
C ILE A 36 -6.39 10.58 28.18
N GLN A 37 -5.42 11.09 28.93
CA GLN A 37 -4.08 11.37 28.39
C GLN A 37 -3.36 10.09 27.98
N TYR A 38 -3.42 9.06 28.82
CA TYR A 38 -2.82 7.76 28.52
C TYR A 38 -3.41 7.08 27.27
N MET A 39 -4.73 7.19 27.05
CA MET A 39 -5.36 6.63 25.85
C MET A 39 -4.80 7.26 24.56
N LYS A 40 -4.47 8.56 24.57
CA LYS A 40 -3.83 9.26 23.45
C LYS A 40 -2.40 8.80 23.21
N ASP A 41 -1.68 8.44 24.27
CA ASP A 41 -0.29 8.04 24.18
C ASP A 41 -0.12 6.53 23.89
N SER A 42 -1.22 5.77 23.87
CA SER A 42 -1.24 4.31 23.75
C SER A 42 -1.37 3.77 22.31
N GLU A 43 -1.40 4.63 21.29
CA GLU A 43 -1.76 4.29 19.90
C GLU A 43 -0.94 3.13 19.29
N ASP A 44 0.29 2.93 19.74
CA ASP A 44 1.22 1.96 19.17
C ASP A 44 1.35 0.65 19.96
N LEU A 45 1.30 0.71 21.29
CA LEU A 45 1.54 -0.46 22.16
C LEU A 45 0.25 -0.99 22.79
N GLY A 46 -0.87 -0.32 22.52
CA GLY A 46 -2.15 -0.59 23.14
C GLY A 46 -2.19 -0.16 24.61
N PRO A 47 -3.36 -0.31 25.24
CA PRO A 47 -3.57 0.10 26.61
C PRO A 47 -2.69 -0.67 27.62
N ASP A 48 -2.13 0.04 28.60
CA ASP A 48 -1.52 -0.46 29.82
C ASP A 48 -2.51 -1.23 30.71
N PRO A 49 -2.27 -2.54 30.96
CA PRO A 49 -3.15 -3.39 31.74
C PRO A 49 -3.43 -2.91 33.15
N GLU A 50 -2.49 -2.19 33.78
CA GLU A 50 -2.66 -1.72 35.14
C GLU A 50 -3.57 -0.50 35.21
N LEU A 51 -3.48 0.41 34.23
CA LEU A 51 -4.36 1.58 34.14
C LEU A 51 -5.78 1.17 33.74
N GLU A 52 -5.93 0.25 32.80
CA GLU A 52 -7.22 -0.37 32.48
C GLU A 52 -7.83 -1.03 33.71
N LEU A 53 -7.06 -1.87 34.41
CA LEU A 53 -7.54 -2.55 35.61
C LEU A 53 -7.99 -1.56 36.68
N GLN A 54 -7.23 -0.48 36.91
CA GLN A 54 -7.60 0.57 37.86
C GLN A 54 -8.89 1.28 37.45
N HIS A 55 -9.08 1.56 36.16
CA HIS A 55 -10.30 2.17 35.63
C HIS A 55 -11.52 1.27 35.91
N TYR A 56 -11.47 0.01 35.48
CA TYR A 56 -12.57 -0.93 35.65
C TYR A 56 -12.82 -1.30 37.12
N HIS A 57 -11.78 -1.40 37.95
CA HIS A 57 -11.95 -1.64 39.37
C HIS A 57 -12.70 -0.49 40.05
N ARG A 58 -12.36 0.77 39.71
CA ARG A 58 -12.99 1.96 40.28
C ARG A 58 -14.47 2.10 39.89
N GLN A 59 -14.85 1.61 38.71
CA GLN A 59 -16.23 1.68 38.22
C GLN A 59 -17.10 0.50 38.67
N LEU A 60 -16.52 -0.70 38.77
CA LEU A 60 -17.29 -1.94 38.94
C LEU A 60 -17.06 -2.63 40.29
N ASN A 61 -16.19 -2.09 41.16
CA ASN A 61 -15.81 -2.68 42.45
C ASN A 61 -15.43 -4.17 42.34
N LEU A 62 -14.57 -4.48 41.38
CA LEU A 62 -14.12 -5.85 41.12
C LEU A 62 -13.56 -6.52 42.38
N THR A 63 -13.93 -7.78 42.62
CA THR A 63 -13.32 -8.64 43.64
C THR A 63 -11.88 -8.99 43.28
N ASP A 64 -11.07 -9.47 44.22
CA ASP A 64 -9.66 -9.78 43.94
C ASP A 64 -9.48 -10.90 42.90
N GLU A 65 -10.39 -11.88 42.87
CA GLU A 65 -10.41 -12.89 41.81
C GLU A 65 -10.75 -12.30 40.43
N GLN A 66 -11.72 -11.38 40.38
CA GLN A 66 -12.09 -10.68 39.16
C GLN A 66 -10.95 -9.78 38.67
N LYS A 67 -10.28 -9.05 39.57
CA LYS A 67 -9.10 -8.23 39.25
C LYS A 67 -8.02 -9.06 38.58
N LYS A 68 -7.73 -10.26 39.11
CA LYS A 68 -6.71 -11.15 38.54
C LYS A 68 -7.07 -11.60 37.12
N LYS A 69 -8.34 -11.97 36.87
CA LYS A 69 -8.82 -12.36 35.54
C LYS A 69 -8.77 -11.20 34.55
N VAL A 70 -9.26 -10.03 34.95
CA VAL A 70 -9.28 -8.81 34.12
C VAL A 70 -7.85 -8.35 33.79
N LYS A 71 -6.94 -8.34 34.77
CA LYS A 71 -5.52 -8.03 34.55
C LYS A 71 -4.88 -8.95 33.51
N LYS A 72 -5.19 -10.25 33.56
CA LYS A 72 -4.69 -11.22 32.59
C LYS A 72 -5.20 -10.89 31.18
N ILE A 73 -6.49 -10.60 31.02
CA ILE A 73 -7.08 -10.24 29.72
C ILE A 73 -6.37 -9.04 29.10
N PHE A 74 -6.20 -7.95 29.86
CA PHE A 74 -5.50 -6.77 29.35
C PHE A 74 -4.02 -7.02 29.05
N THR A 75 -3.35 -7.84 29.86
CA THR A 75 -1.95 -8.23 29.62
C THR A 75 -1.81 -9.02 28.31
N ASP A 76 -2.69 -10.00 28.09
CA ASP A 76 -2.71 -10.79 26.86
C ASP A 76 -3.01 -9.89 25.64
N GLN A 77 -3.96 -8.96 25.78
CA GLN A 77 -4.32 -8.00 24.74
C GLN A 77 -3.17 -7.05 24.40
N ARG A 78 -2.47 -6.50 25.40
CA ARG A 78 -1.26 -5.69 25.19
C ARG A 78 -0.18 -6.49 24.45
N GLY A 79 -0.02 -7.78 24.76
CA GLY A 79 0.87 -8.67 24.02
C GLY A 79 0.56 -8.74 22.53
N VAL A 80 -0.72 -8.72 22.14
CA VAL A 80 -1.15 -8.68 20.74
C VAL A 80 -0.80 -7.34 20.08
N TYR A 81 -1.06 -6.21 20.73
CA TYR A 81 -0.72 -4.88 20.21
C TYR A 81 0.78 -4.71 19.97
N VAL A 82 1.60 -5.07 20.97
CA VAL A 82 3.06 -5.02 20.86
C VAL A 82 3.55 -5.87 19.68
N LYS A 83 3.02 -7.09 19.53
CA LYS A 83 3.36 -7.96 18.40
C LYS A 83 2.95 -7.34 17.06
N SER A 84 1.73 -6.81 16.96
CA SER A 84 1.25 -6.15 15.75
C SER A 84 2.13 -4.96 15.34
N HIS A 85 2.47 -4.09 16.28
CA HIS A 85 3.34 -2.93 16.05
C HIS A 85 4.75 -3.38 15.61
N SER A 86 5.32 -4.40 16.25
CA SER A 86 6.62 -4.94 15.85
C SER A 86 6.63 -5.48 14.41
N LEU A 87 5.55 -6.16 14.00
CA LEU A 87 5.39 -6.64 12.63
C LEU A 87 5.25 -5.48 11.64
N ARG A 88 4.47 -4.44 12.00
CA ARG A 88 4.33 -3.23 11.18
C ARG A 88 5.68 -2.58 10.91
N LEU A 89 6.50 -2.38 11.96
CA LEU A 89 7.85 -1.81 11.83
C LEU A 89 8.76 -2.69 10.96
N LYS A 90 8.74 -4.00 11.17
CA LYS A 90 9.51 -4.95 10.36
C LYS A 90 9.16 -4.83 8.88
N PHE A 91 7.89 -4.92 8.52
CA PHE A 91 7.46 -4.85 7.12
C PHE A 91 7.65 -3.46 6.51
N GLN A 92 7.54 -2.40 7.30
CA GLN A 92 7.88 -1.04 6.85
C GLN A 92 9.37 -0.93 6.48
N ALA A 93 10.26 -1.49 7.30
CA ALA A 93 11.69 -1.52 7.01
C ALA A 93 12.00 -2.36 5.76
N GLU A 94 11.41 -3.56 5.65
CA GLU A 94 11.57 -4.43 4.48
C GLU A 94 11.07 -3.75 3.18
N THR A 95 9.93 -3.06 3.25
CA THR A 95 9.37 -2.33 2.11
C THR A 95 10.28 -1.19 1.65
N ARG A 96 10.85 -0.44 2.59
CA ARG A 96 11.82 0.64 2.28
C ARG A 96 13.08 0.08 1.61
N ALA A 97 13.63 -1.00 2.14
CA ALA A 97 14.81 -1.64 1.56
C ALA A 97 14.54 -2.18 0.13
N LEU A 98 13.35 -2.73 -0.12
CA LEU A 98 12.94 -3.14 -1.47
C LEU A 98 12.78 -1.94 -2.40
N HIS A 99 12.20 -0.84 -1.93
CA HIS A 99 12.05 0.38 -2.72
C HIS A 99 13.42 0.95 -3.15
N GLU A 100 14.39 1.00 -2.24
CA GLU A 100 15.76 1.43 -2.56
C GLU A 100 16.42 0.54 -3.62
N LYS A 101 16.24 -0.78 -3.54
CA LYS A 101 16.73 -1.71 -4.57
C LYS A 101 16.09 -1.48 -5.94
N ILE A 102 14.80 -1.19 -5.99
CA ILE A 102 14.10 -0.85 -7.25
C ILE A 102 14.67 0.44 -7.83
N LEU A 103 14.90 1.47 -7.01
CA LEU A 103 15.50 2.72 -7.47
C LEU A 103 16.92 2.50 -8.02
N GLU A 104 17.72 1.66 -7.37
CA GLU A 104 19.05 1.30 -7.87
C GLU A 104 19.00 0.58 -9.22
N LEU A 105 18.10 -0.39 -9.38
CA LEU A 105 17.92 -1.09 -10.65
C LEU A 105 17.48 -0.14 -11.76
N ASN A 106 16.54 0.76 -11.48
CA ASN A 106 16.09 1.78 -12.44
C ASN A 106 17.25 2.72 -12.83
N ARG A 107 18.11 3.09 -11.88
CA ARG A 107 19.29 3.91 -12.19
C ARG A 107 20.24 3.18 -13.15
N LYS A 108 20.57 1.92 -12.88
CA LYS A 108 21.43 1.11 -13.75
C LYS A 108 20.82 0.93 -15.15
N PHE A 109 19.52 0.65 -15.22
CA PHE A 109 18.81 0.53 -16.48
C PHE A 109 18.87 1.83 -17.31
N ASN A 110 18.68 2.99 -16.66
CA ASN A 110 18.77 4.29 -17.33
C ASN A 110 20.19 4.60 -17.80
N GLU A 111 21.21 4.25 -17.00
CA GLU A 111 22.61 4.38 -17.39
C GLU A 111 22.95 3.54 -18.63
N GLU A 112 22.55 2.26 -18.64
CA GLU A 112 22.75 1.36 -19.78
C GLU A 112 21.96 1.81 -21.01
N SER A 113 20.70 2.23 -20.83
CA SER A 113 19.86 2.75 -21.91
C SER A 113 20.46 4.02 -22.53
N GLY A 114 20.98 4.93 -21.70
CA GLY A 114 21.69 6.12 -22.18
C GLY A 114 22.95 5.78 -22.95
N ALA A 115 23.72 4.79 -22.49
CA ALA A 115 24.90 4.33 -23.22
C ALA A 115 24.53 3.73 -24.60
N ILE A 116 23.44 2.97 -24.69
CA ILE A 116 22.92 2.44 -25.96
C ILE A 116 22.48 3.58 -26.88
N GLU A 117 21.78 4.59 -26.36
CA GLU A 117 21.34 5.75 -27.14
C GLU A 117 22.53 6.53 -27.72
N GLU A 118 23.56 6.79 -26.92
CA GLU A 118 24.77 7.48 -27.38
C GLU A 118 25.57 6.65 -28.39
N ALA A 119 25.65 5.32 -28.20
CA ALA A 119 26.24 4.42 -29.20
C ALA A 119 25.46 4.48 -30.52
N HIS A 120 24.13 4.49 -30.47
CA HIS A 120 23.29 4.61 -31.65
C HIS A 120 23.48 5.94 -32.38
N LYS A 121 23.50 7.07 -31.65
CA LYS A 121 23.78 8.40 -32.22
C LYS A 121 25.14 8.44 -32.90
N THR A 122 26.15 7.84 -32.26
CA THR A 122 27.51 7.76 -32.82
C THR A 122 27.51 6.97 -34.12
N ALA A 123 26.92 5.78 -34.15
CA ALA A 123 26.81 4.95 -35.35
C ALA A 123 26.06 5.67 -36.49
N MET A 124 24.97 6.37 -36.18
CA MET A 124 24.22 7.16 -37.16
C MET A 124 25.04 8.31 -37.74
N ARG A 125 25.84 8.99 -36.92
CA ARG A 125 26.76 10.05 -37.37
C ARG A 125 27.85 9.49 -38.28
N GLU A 126 28.53 8.42 -37.88
CA GLU A 126 29.58 7.77 -38.68
C GLU A 126 29.03 7.27 -40.02
N MET A 127 27.84 6.65 -39.99
CA MET A 127 27.15 6.24 -41.22
C MET A 127 26.88 7.45 -42.11
N ARG A 128 26.32 8.53 -41.58
CA ARG A 128 26.09 9.77 -42.35
C ARG A 128 27.38 10.31 -42.95
N GLU A 129 28.49 10.31 -42.22
CA GLU A 129 29.78 10.81 -42.70
C GLU A 129 30.30 10.03 -43.91
N SER A 130 30.07 8.71 -43.94
CA SER A 130 30.45 7.81 -45.03
C SER A 130 29.66 8.00 -46.34
N LEU A 131 28.54 8.72 -46.31
CA LEU A 131 27.66 8.93 -47.48
C LEU A 131 28.14 10.05 -48.41
N THR A 132 27.74 9.97 -49.68
CA THR A 132 27.93 11.06 -50.65
C THR A 132 27.06 12.28 -50.29
N ALA A 133 27.35 13.44 -50.88
CA ALA A 133 26.58 14.66 -50.63
C ALA A 133 25.08 14.51 -50.96
N GLU A 134 24.75 13.85 -52.08
CA GLU A 134 23.36 13.58 -52.49
C GLU A 134 22.66 12.62 -51.52
N GLN A 135 23.35 11.58 -51.07
CA GLN A 135 22.82 10.61 -50.11
C GLN A 135 22.61 11.22 -48.72
N LYS A 136 23.48 12.14 -48.29
CA LYS A 136 23.36 12.87 -47.01
C LYS A 136 22.04 13.64 -46.92
N ALA A 137 21.64 14.32 -48.00
CA ALA A 137 20.38 15.06 -48.02
C ALA A 137 19.16 14.13 -47.84
N SER A 138 19.16 12.97 -48.51
CA SER A 138 18.11 11.97 -48.34
C SER A 138 18.12 11.34 -46.94
N PHE A 139 19.30 11.07 -46.38
CA PHE A 139 19.46 10.56 -45.03
C PHE A 139 18.90 11.52 -43.97
N ASP A 140 19.24 12.80 -44.07
CA ASP A 140 18.78 13.84 -43.14
C ASP A 140 17.25 13.99 -43.18
N ALA A 141 16.67 13.98 -44.39
CA ALA A 141 15.21 14.01 -44.56
C ALA A 141 14.51 12.79 -43.92
N MET A 142 15.11 11.59 -44.04
CA MET A 142 14.58 10.38 -43.39
C MET A 142 14.66 10.46 -41.86
N GLN A 143 15.75 10.98 -41.29
CA GLN A 143 15.88 11.15 -39.85
C GLN A 143 14.86 12.17 -39.32
N GLU A 144 14.72 13.30 -39.99
CA GLU A 144 13.74 14.31 -39.59
C GLU A 144 12.30 13.78 -39.65
N GLN A 145 11.99 12.92 -40.64
CA GLN A 145 10.71 12.23 -40.70
C GLN A 145 10.51 11.27 -39.52
N ARG A 146 11.53 10.49 -39.15
CA ARG A 146 11.48 9.63 -37.96
C ARG A 146 11.25 10.44 -36.68
N ASP A 147 11.99 11.53 -36.49
CA ASP A 147 11.86 12.39 -35.33
C ASP A 147 10.46 13.01 -35.22
N ARG A 148 9.86 13.40 -36.35
CA ARG A 148 8.46 13.85 -36.41
C ARG A 148 7.50 12.77 -35.94
N GLN A 149 7.62 11.55 -36.50
CA GLN A 149 6.77 10.44 -36.11
C GLN A 149 6.89 10.09 -34.63
N GLU A 150 8.12 10.14 -34.09
CA GLU A 150 8.35 9.86 -32.69
C GLU A 150 7.73 10.93 -31.78
N ARG A 151 7.86 12.22 -32.12
CA ARG A 151 7.20 13.32 -31.39
C ARG A 151 5.68 13.18 -31.41
N ASP A 152 5.11 12.91 -32.58
CA ASP A 152 3.67 12.72 -32.74
C ASP A 152 3.19 11.53 -31.89
N TRP A 153 3.94 10.42 -31.91
CA TRP A 153 3.62 9.24 -31.12
C TRP A 153 3.71 9.50 -29.60
N ARG A 154 4.77 10.20 -29.15
CA ARG A 154 4.90 10.62 -27.73
C ARG A 154 3.71 11.47 -27.30
N THR A 155 3.32 12.45 -28.13
CA THR A 155 2.20 13.35 -27.87
C THR A 155 0.89 12.57 -27.72
N ARG A 156 0.60 11.65 -28.65
CA ARG A 156 -0.61 10.81 -28.57
C ARG A 156 -0.61 9.93 -27.33
N ARG A 157 0.54 9.37 -26.93
CA ARG A 157 0.63 8.57 -25.70
C ARG A 157 0.35 9.41 -24.45
N GLU A 158 0.86 10.62 -24.39
CA GLU A 158 0.57 11.53 -23.28
C GLU A 158 -0.91 11.91 -23.23
N GLU A 159 -1.51 12.24 -24.38
CA GLU A 159 -2.95 12.52 -24.48
C GLU A 159 -3.80 11.31 -24.09
N GLU A 160 -3.40 10.11 -24.50
CA GLU A 160 -4.08 8.87 -24.14
C GLU A 160 -3.94 8.57 -22.64
N SER A 161 -2.75 8.76 -22.06
CA SER A 161 -2.53 8.65 -20.61
C SER A 161 -3.43 9.62 -19.85
N LYS A 162 -3.47 10.89 -20.27
CA LYS A 162 -4.34 11.92 -19.69
C LYS A 162 -5.83 11.55 -19.81
N ARG A 163 -6.27 11.00 -20.96
CA ARG A 163 -7.66 10.52 -21.13
C ARG A 163 -7.96 9.33 -20.22
N ARG A 164 -7.02 8.40 -20.05
CA ARG A 164 -7.18 7.24 -19.16
C ARG A 164 -7.23 7.67 -17.69
N GLU A 165 -6.40 8.64 -17.29
CA GLU A 165 -6.40 9.24 -15.95
C GLU A 165 -7.72 9.98 -15.65
N MET A 166 -8.30 10.66 -16.63
CA MET A 166 -9.57 11.37 -16.46
C MET A 166 -10.80 10.44 -16.44
N GLY A 167 -10.69 9.20 -16.94
CA GLY A 167 -11.82 8.26 -17.06
C GLY A 167 -13.03 8.83 -17.84
N PRO A 168 -14.10 8.04 -18.06
CA PRO A 168 -15.32 8.58 -18.68
C PRO A 168 -16.06 9.60 -17.79
N ASN A 169 -15.75 9.65 -16.49
CA ASN A 169 -16.50 10.41 -15.45
C ASN A 169 -15.61 11.12 -14.41
N GLY A 170 -14.33 11.42 -14.66
CA GLY A 170 -13.50 12.20 -13.72
C GLY A 170 -13.13 11.51 -12.40
N ALA A 171 -13.30 10.19 -12.30
CA ALA A 171 -12.85 9.40 -11.15
C ALA A 171 -11.60 8.63 -11.54
N GLY A 172 -10.43 9.17 -11.20
CA GLY A 172 -9.14 8.51 -11.33
C GLY A 172 -9.19 7.14 -10.64
N LYS A 173 -8.87 6.08 -11.39
CA LYS A 173 -8.71 4.75 -10.85
C LYS A 173 -7.24 4.45 -10.66
N ASP A 174 -6.95 4.00 -9.45
CA ASP A 174 -5.64 3.67 -8.92
C ASP A 174 -4.84 2.71 -9.82
N GLY A 175 -3.57 3.04 -10.05
CA GLY A 175 -2.49 2.10 -9.81
C GLY A 175 -2.12 1.06 -10.89
N TYR A 176 -2.29 1.33 -12.19
CA TYR A 176 -1.67 0.47 -13.21
C TYR A 176 -0.36 1.08 -13.74
N MET A 177 0.77 0.74 -13.11
CA MET A 177 2.11 0.89 -13.71
C MET A 177 2.26 -0.15 -14.83
N GLY A 178 1.67 0.13 -15.99
CA GLY A 178 1.74 -0.73 -17.16
C GLY A 178 3.18 -0.81 -17.67
N PHE A 179 3.78 -2.01 -17.58
CA PHE A 179 4.89 -2.39 -18.45
C PHE A 179 4.48 -2.08 -19.89
N GLY A 180 5.28 -1.24 -20.55
CA GLY A 180 4.96 -0.68 -21.85
C GLY A 180 4.61 -1.78 -22.86
N ASP A 181 3.43 -1.66 -23.48
CA ASP A 181 3.13 -2.43 -24.67
C ASP A 181 4.21 -2.12 -25.72
N PRO A 182 4.85 -3.14 -26.30
CA PRO A 182 5.82 -2.92 -27.36
C PRO A 182 5.14 -2.22 -28.54
N PRO A 183 5.86 -1.37 -29.29
CA PRO A 183 5.30 -0.71 -30.45
C PRO A 183 4.74 -1.78 -31.43
N PRO A 184 3.60 -1.52 -32.09
CA PRO A 184 3.11 -2.42 -33.11
C PRO A 184 4.18 -2.55 -34.20
N ALA A 185 4.59 -3.79 -34.49
CA ALA A 185 5.53 -4.09 -35.56
C ALA A 185 5.07 -3.39 -36.84
N GLY A 186 5.95 -2.58 -37.41
CA GLY A 186 5.68 -1.74 -38.57
C GLY A 186 4.97 -2.53 -39.68
N GLY A 187 3.68 -2.29 -39.82
CA GLY A 187 2.89 -2.76 -40.95
C GLY A 187 3.31 -1.99 -42.18
N ASP A 188 4.25 -2.58 -42.92
CA ASP A 188 4.61 -2.21 -44.28
C ASP A 188 3.35 -2.18 -45.15
N GLN A 189 2.80 -0.98 -45.38
CA GLN A 189 1.84 -0.75 -46.44
C GLN A 189 2.61 -0.22 -47.65
N GLY A 190 3.18 -1.15 -48.41
CA GLY A 190 3.69 -0.88 -49.74
C GLY A 190 2.60 -0.25 -50.64
N PRO A 191 3.01 0.49 -51.68
CA PRO A 191 2.09 1.29 -52.48
C PRO A 191 1.15 0.38 -53.28
N LYS A 192 -0.16 0.57 -53.11
CA LYS A 192 -1.17 -0.05 -53.98
C LYS A 192 -1.04 0.58 -55.36
N LYS A 193 -0.73 -0.26 -56.36
CA LYS A 193 -0.89 0.04 -57.79
C LYS A 193 -2.37 0.14 -58.14
#